data_AF-A0A956RGN8-F1
#
_entry.id   AF-A0A956RGN8-F1
#
_cell.length_a   1.000
_cell.length_b   1.000
_cell.length_c   1.000
_cell.angle_alpha   90.00
_cell.angle_beta   90.00
_cell.angle_gamma   90.00
#
_symmetry.space_group_name_H-M   'P 1'
#
loop_
_entity.id
_entity.type
_entity.pdbx_description
1 polymer ?
#
loop_
_entity_poly.entity_id
_entity_poly.type
_entity_poly.pdbx_seq_one_letter_code
_entity_poly.pdbx_strand_id
1 'polypeptide(L)'
;MSTGQPPRDDNEIRGAVIEPLVVASHSTRGFFDSLPPLARGLVVLETLYTQVLRNGVMAFIEDEPRAFVEGVARACELLDELDVGNMFAAVERAVEVRDGRLRLDLVASQDASRALERYMAREQVDVRLIAQARASHALLAPHVERAAAICRERDELRAREAEAERARLEAARDSARTWTLRERFAVGEILSHAKFGLGEVIALAGGDKIQVRFADGAVRTLAHGR
;
A
#
# COMPACT_ATOMS: atom_id res chain seq x y z
N MET A 1 22.76 -22.83 4.83
CA MET A 1 21.38 -23.17 5.21
C MET A 1 21.22 -22.85 6.69
N SER A 2 20.70 -21.67 7.01
CA SER A 2 20.47 -21.26 8.40
C SER A 2 19.28 -22.04 8.92
N THR A 3 19.47 -22.84 9.97
CA THR A 3 18.38 -23.47 10.71
C THR A 3 17.61 -22.36 11.43
N GLY A 4 16.60 -21.82 10.75
CA GLY A 4 15.85 -20.63 11.14
C GLY A 4 15.18 -20.83 12.49
N GLN A 5 15.78 -20.22 13.52
CA GLN A 5 15.14 -20.10 14.82
C GLN A 5 13.86 -19.26 14.64
N PRO A 6 12.72 -19.65 15.24
CA PRO A 6 11.50 -18.88 15.09
C PRO A 6 11.68 -17.45 15.63
N PRO A 7 11.02 -16.45 15.01
CA PRO A 7 11.12 -15.05 15.45
C PRO A 7 10.71 -14.91 16.92
N ARG A 8 11.47 -14.12 17.68
CA ARG A 8 11.40 -14.09 19.15
C ARG A 8 10.47 -13.00 19.69
N ASP A 9 10.28 -11.90 18.96
CA ASP A 9 9.38 -10.82 19.34
C ASP A 9 8.30 -10.53 18.28
N ASP A 10 7.35 -9.68 18.63
CA ASP A 10 6.17 -9.36 17.83
C ASP A 10 6.51 -8.56 16.56
N ASN A 11 7.51 -7.66 16.64
CA ASN A 11 7.98 -6.89 15.50
C ASN A 11 8.70 -7.80 14.50
N GLU A 12 9.47 -8.77 14.99
CA GLU A 12 10.15 -9.74 14.15
C GLU A 12 9.15 -10.64 13.41
N ILE A 13 8.09 -11.12 14.07
CA ILE A 13 7.02 -11.87 13.38
C ILE A 13 6.34 -11.01 12.32
N ARG A 14 5.96 -9.77 12.65
CA ARG A 14 5.28 -8.90 11.68
C ARG A 14 6.16 -8.63 10.47
N GLY A 15 7.42 -8.22 10.68
CA GLY A 15 8.34 -7.87 9.59
C GLY A 15 8.87 -9.07 8.80
N ALA A 16 9.07 -10.24 9.43
CA ALA A 16 9.64 -11.40 8.77
C ALA A 16 8.58 -12.33 8.15
N VAL A 17 7.34 -12.33 8.64
CA VAL A 17 6.29 -13.27 8.22
C VAL A 17 5.13 -12.54 7.55
N ILE A 18 4.49 -11.61 8.25
CA ILE A 18 3.22 -11.03 7.81
C ILE A 18 3.46 -10.02 6.67
N GLU A 19 4.37 -9.06 6.87
CA GLU A 19 4.63 -7.98 5.92
C GLU A 19 5.06 -8.51 4.53
N PRO A 20 5.98 -9.49 4.39
CA PRO A 20 6.31 -10.04 3.07
C PRO A 20 5.10 -10.64 2.36
N LEU A 21 4.24 -11.38 3.07
CA LEU A 21 3.02 -11.96 2.49
C LEU A 21 2.08 -10.86 1.99
N VAL A 22 1.84 -9.84 2.81
CA VAL A 22 0.99 -8.70 2.45
C VAL A 22 1.54 -7.99 1.22
N VAL A 23 2.83 -7.65 1.23
CA VAL A 23 3.48 -6.91 0.14
C VAL A 23 3.46 -7.68 -1.18
N ALA A 24 3.75 -8.99 -1.13
CA ALA A 24 3.69 -9.84 -2.32
C ALA A 24 2.25 -10.02 -2.83
N SER A 25 1.26 -10.13 -1.95
CA SER A 25 -0.15 -10.25 -2.32
C SER A 25 -0.70 -9.00 -3.00
N HIS A 26 -0.28 -7.80 -2.59
CA HIS A 26 -0.60 -6.55 -3.29
C HIS A 26 0.09 -6.44 -4.65
N SER A 27 1.30 -6.99 -4.76
CA SER A 27 2.10 -6.92 -5.99
C SER A 27 1.59 -7.90 -7.06
N THR A 28 0.98 -9.03 -6.67
CA THR A 28 0.58 -10.07 -7.62
C THR A 28 -0.65 -10.84 -7.14
N ARG A 29 -1.79 -10.68 -7.85
CA ARG A 29 -3.03 -11.42 -7.57
C ARG A 29 -2.82 -12.94 -7.56
N GLY A 30 -2.05 -13.46 -8.52
CA GLY A 30 -1.74 -14.88 -8.60
C GLY A 30 -0.98 -15.42 -7.37
N PHE A 31 -0.17 -14.58 -6.69
CA PHE A 31 0.47 -14.98 -5.45
C PHE A 31 -0.57 -15.13 -4.34
N PHE A 32 -1.44 -14.13 -4.15
CA PHE A 32 -2.53 -14.18 -3.16
C PHE A 32 -3.44 -15.40 -3.37
N ASP A 33 -3.85 -15.67 -4.62
CA ASP A 33 -4.73 -16.79 -4.93
C ASP A 33 -4.06 -18.15 -4.65
N SER A 34 -2.72 -18.22 -4.68
CA SER A 34 -1.94 -19.43 -4.38
C SER A 34 -1.70 -19.69 -2.89
N LEU A 35 -2.05 -18.75 -2.01
CA LEU A 35 -1.84 -18.88 -0.58
C LEU A 35 -2.85 -19.85 0.05
N PRO A 36 -2.44 -20.61 1.09
CA PRO A 36 -3.36 -21.43 1.86
C PRO A 36 -4.39 -20.52 2.57
N PRO A 37 -5.58 -21.05 2.92
CA PRO A 37 -6.66 -20.25 3.51
C PRO A 37 -6.22 -19.40 4.70
N LEU A 38 -5.44 -19.96 5.62
CA LEU A 38 -4.93 -19.24 6.79
C LEU A 38 -4.05 -18.04 6.40
N ALA A 39 -3.12 -18.22 5.45
CA ALA A 39 -2.24 -17.14 5.00
C ALA A 39 -3.03 -16.03 4.29
N ARG A 40 -4.05 -16.38 3.49
CA ARG A 40 -4.97 -15.38 2.93
C ARG A 40 -5.71 -14.63 4.02
N GLY A 41 -6.20 -15.33 5.05
CA GLY A 41 -6.83 -14.70 6.20
C GLY A 41 -5.93 -13.68 6.88
N LEU A 42 -4.67 -14.05 7.14
CA LEU A 42 -3.68 -13.15 7.74
C LEU A 42 -3.42 -11.91 6.87
N VAL A 43 -3.23 -12.09 5.56
CA VAL A 43 -3.03 -10.96 4.63
C VAL A 43 -4.24 -10.02 4.65
N VAL A 44 -5.46 -10.56 4.58
CA VAL A 44 -6.68 -9.75 4.55
C VAL A 44 -6.87 -8.99 5.86
N LEU A 45 -6.75 -9.64 7.02
CA LEU A 45 -6.97 -8.96 8.30
C LEU A 45 -5.85 -7.99 8.65
N GLU A 46 -4.58 -8.27 8.31
CA GLU A 46 -3.50 -7.30 8.49
C GLU A 46 -3.70 -6.06 7.61
N THR A 47 -4.14 -6.27 6.36
CA THR A 47 -4.43 -5.16 5.43
C THR A 47 -5.60 -4.33 5.93
N LEU A 48 -6.69 -4.97 6.36
CA LEU A 48 -7.84 -4.30 6.98
C LEU A 48 -7.40 -3.49 8.21
N TYR A 49 -6.68 -4.12 9.14
CA TYR A 49 -6.20 -3.45 10.36
C TYR A 49 -5.34 -2.23 10.06
N THR A 50 -4.35 -2.40 9.18
CA THR A 50 -3.42 -1.32 8.80
C THR A 50 -4.14 -0.16 8.13
N GLN A 51 -5.05 -0.44 7.19
CA GLN A 51 -5.79 0.61 6.49
C GLN A 51 -6.80 1.30 7.40
N VAL A 52 -7.56 0.54 8.18
CA VAL A 52 -8.56 1.11 9.10
C VAL A 52 -7.90 2.05 10.11
N LEU A 53 -6.73 1.70 10.66
CA LEU A 53 -6.04 2.57 11.60
C LEU A 53 -5.38 3.79 10.95
N ARG A 54 -4.91 3.69 9.70
CA ARG A 54 -4.21 4.78 9.03
C ARG A 54 -5.17 5.75 8.34
N ASN A 55 -6.16 5.21 7.63
CA ASN A 55 -6.96 5.90 6.65
C ASN A 55 -8.47 5.71 6.86
N GLY A 56 -8.88 4.86 7.81
CA GLY A 56 -10.28 4.53 8.09
C GLY A 56 -10.81 3.40 7.21
N VAL A 57 -11.98 2.86 7.58
CA VAL A 57 -12.56 1.69 6.90
C VAL A 57 -12.96 1.98 5.44
N MET A 58 -13.32 3.22 5.13
CA MET A 58 -13.71 3.59 3.76
C MET A 58 -12.52 3.51 2.79
N ALA A 59 -11.34 3.93 3.22
CA ALA A 59 -10.13 3.78 2.41
C ALA A 59 -9.82 2.30 2.13
N PHE A 60 -10.03 1.41 3.12
CA PHE A 60 -9.91 -0.02 2.87
C PHE A 60 -10.90 -0.51 1.79
N ILE A 61 -12.16 -0.09 1.83
CA ILE A 61 -13.16 -0.54 0.85
C ILE A 61 -12.88 0.04 -0.56
N GLU A 62 -12.39 1.27 -0.63
CA GLU A 62 -12.19 2.00 -1.89
C GLU A 62 -10.86 1.69 -2.57
N ASP A 63 -9.77 1.60 -1.80
CA ASP A 63 -8.41 1.59 -2.34
C ASP A 63 -7.81 0.18 -2.41
N GLU A 64 -8.33 -0.78 -1.63
CA GLU A 64 -7.74 -2.12 -1.57
C GLU A 64 -8.27 -3.06 -2.67
N PRO A 65 -7.47 -4.09 -3.04
CA PRO A 65 -7.93 -5.09 -3.99
C PRO A 65 -9.27 -5.70 -3.57
N ARG A 66 -10.22 -5.76 -4.51
CA ARG A 66 -11.56 -6.31 -4.27
C ARG A 66 -11.56 -7.69 -3.61
N ALA A 67 -10.59 -8.54 -3.96
CA ALA A 67 -10.44 -9.87 -3.36
C ALA A 67 -10.14 -9.83 -1.85
N PHE A 68 -9.56 -8.74 -1.34
CA PHE A 68 -9.30 -8.57 0.09
C PHE A 68 -10.57 -8.13 0.80
N VAL A 69 -11.29 -7.15 0.24
CA VAL A 69 -12.59 -6.67 0.75
C VAL A 69 -13.59 -7.83 0.83
N GLU A 70 -13.78 -8.56 -0.28
CA GLU A 70 -14.67 -9.74 -0.32
C GLU A 70 -14.17 -10.90 0.57
N GLY A 71 -12.89 -10.89 0.93
CA GLY A 71 -12.26 -11.90 1.77
C GLY A 71 -12.45 -11.70 3.27
N VAL A 72 -12.92 -10.53 3.74
CA VAL A 72 -12.93 -10.16 5.17
C VAL A 72 -13.73 -11.14 6.01
N ALA A 73 -14.97 -11.47 5.61
CA ALA A 73 -15.82 -12.38 6.37
C ALA A 73 -15.16 -13.75 6.55
N ARG A 74 -14.59 -14.31 5.47
CA ARG A 74 -13.91 -15.61 5.52
C ARG A 74 -12.62 -15.55 6.34
N ALA A 75 -11.88 -14.45 6.26
CA ALA A 75 -10.67 -14.24 7.04
C ALA A 75 -10.98 -14.18 8.54
N CYS A 76 -12.06 -13.49 8.93
CA CYS A 76 -12.55 -13.42 10.30
C CYS A 76 -12.95 -14.79 10.84
N GLU A 77 -13.69 -15.59 10.07
CA GLU A 77 -14.04 -16.97 10.46
C GLU A 77 -12.80 -17.85 10.70
N LEU A 78 -11.80 -17.75 9.82
CA LEU A 78 -10.59 -18.57 9.88
C LEU A 78 -9.67 -18.20 11.06
N LEU A 79 -9.76 -16.96 11.52
CA LEU A 79 -8.88 -16.38 12.54
C LEU A 79 -9.61 -16.09 13.86
N ASP A 80 -10.87 -16.53 13.98
CA ASP A 80 -11.73 -16.32 15.14
C ASP A 80 -11.95 -14.84 15.50
N GLU A 81 -12.02 -13.98 14.49
CA GLU A 81 -12.27 -12.52 14.62
C GLU A 81 -13.72 -12.18 14.24
N LEU A 82 -14.69 -12.95 14.74
CA LEU A 82 -16.09 -12.85 14.33
C LEU A 82 -16.70 -11.47 14.59
N ASP A 83 -16.30 -10.78 15.66
CA ASP A 83 -16.77 -9.42 15.96
C ASP A 83 -16.31 -8.41 14.90
N VAL A 84 -15.05 -8.51 14.44
CA VAL A 84 -14.54 -7.70 13.33
C VAL A 84 -15.36 -7.96 12.08
N GLY A 85 -15.62 -9.24 11.76
CA GLY A 85 -16.43 -9.63 10.60
C GLY A 85 -17.85 -9.10 10.67
N ASN A 86 -18.49 -9.18 11.83
CA ASN A 86 -19.86 -8.69 12.04
C ASN A 86 -19.96 -7.16 11.90
N MET A 87 -18.98 -6.44 12.48
CA MET A 87 -18.90 -4.98 12.36
C MET A 87 -18.61 -4.56 10.92
N PHE A 88 -17.69 -5.23 10.24
CA PHE A 88 -17.38 -4.96 8.84
C PHE A 88 -18.60 -5.21 7.93
N ALA A 89 -19.30 -6.32 8.11
CA ALA A 89 -20.51 -6.61 7.35
C ALA A 89 -21.64 -5.57 7.61
N ALA A 90 -21.67 -4.96 8.79
CA ALA A 90 -22.58 -3.84 9.06
C ALA A 90 -22.19 -2.58 8.28
N VAL A 91 -20.88 -2.30 8.14
CA VAL A 91 -20.37 -1.23 7.26
C VAL A 91 -20.73 -1.52 5.81
N GLU A 92 -20.44 -2.71 5.29
CA GLU A 92 -20.74 -3.09 3.90
C GLU A 92 -22.22 -2.94 3.54
N ARG A 93 -23.13 -3.34 4.44
CA ARG A 93 -24.58 -3.16 4.25
C ARG A 93 -25.01 -1.69 4.21
N ALA A 94 -24.25 -0.79 4.83
CA ALA A 94 -24.53 0.64 4.86
C ALA A 94 -23.84 1.42 3.73
N VAL A 95 -23.00 0.74 2.94
CA VAL A 95 -22.36 1.30 1.74
C VAL A 95 -23.31 1.12 0.56
N GLU A 96 -23.84 2.21 0.03
CA GLU A 96 -24.60 2.21 -1.23
C GLU A 96 -23.68 2.58 -2.40
N VAL A 97 -23.89 1.97 -3.56
CA VAL A 97 -23.27 2.45 -4.80
C VAL A 97 -24.25 3.38 -5.50
N ARG A 98 -23.94 4.68 -5.57
CA ARG A 98 -24.76 5.67 -6.27
C ARG A 98 -23.93 6.43 -7.28
N ASP A 99 -24.37 6.45 -8.54
CA ASP A 99 -23.68 7.07 -9.67
C ASP A 99 -22.23 6.56 -9.86
N GLY A 100 -22.00 5.27 -9.59
CA GLY A 100 -20.67 4.65 -9.67
C GLY A 100 -19.70 5.09 -8.58
N ARG A 101 -20.17 5.79 -7.54
CA ARG A 101 -19.40 6.13 -6.34
C ARG A 101 -19.98 5.43 -5.13
N LEU A 102 -19.11 4.95 -4.24
CA LEU A 102 -19.53 4.46 -2.94
C LEU A 102 -20.00 5.68 -2.12
N ARG A 103 -21.26 5.63 -1.69
CA ARG A 103 -21.88 6.60 -0.81
C ARG A 103 -22.43 5.86 0.38
N LEU A 104 -21.93 6.25 1.53
CA LEU A 104 -22.46 5.84 2.81
C LEU A 104 -23.83 6.51 3.03
N ASP A 105 -24.87 5.74 3.36
CA ASP A 105 -26.10 6.34 3.90
C ASP A 105 -25.74 7.00 5.24
N LEU A 106 -25.77 8.33 5.28
CA LEU A 106 -24.83 9.19 6.02
C LEU A 106 -24.77 8.98 7.54
N VAL A 107 -25.79 8.37 8.16
CA VAL A 107 -25.86 8.24 9.63
C VAL A 107 -25.52 6.82 10.09
N ALA A 108 -26.20 5.80 9.57
CA ALA A 108 -26.01 4.41 10.00
C ALA A 108 -24.60 3.88 9.66
N SER A 109 -24.07 4.33 8.53
CA SER A 109 -22.72 4.02 8.06
C SER A 109 -21.62 4.61 8.94
N GLN A 110 -21.73 5.88 9.33
CA GLN A 110 -20.72 6.57 10.14
C GLN A 110 -20.60 5.93 11.52
N ASP A 111 -21.72 5.51 12.09
CA ASP A 111 -21.72 4.83 13.40
C ASP A 111 -21.08 3.44 13.31
N ALA A 112 -21.38 2.67 12.27
CA ALA A 112 -20.76 1.36 12.04
C ALA A 112 -19.25 1.47 11.77
N SER A 113 -18.83 2.39 10.91
CA SER A 113 -17.41 2.65 10.62
C SER A 113 -16.64 3.06 11.86
N ARG A 114 -17.16 4.03 12.63
CA ARG A 114 -16.54 4.46 13.89
C ARG A 114 -16.56 3.38 14.96
N ALA A 115 -17.53 2.48 14.96
CA ALA A 115 -17.56 1.34 15.88
C ALA A 115 -16.42 0.38 15.57
N LEU A 116 -16.25 -0.01 14.30
CA LEU A 116 -15.16 -0.87 13.86
C LEU A 116 -13.78 -0.25 14.13
N GLU A 117 -13.58 1.02 13.75
CA GLU A 117 -12.31 1.73 13.99
C GLU A 117 -11.94 1.77 15.48
N ARG A 118 -12.92 2.08 16.36
CA ARG A 118 -12.70 2.06 17.81
C ARG A 118 -12.44 0.67 18.35
N TYR A 119 -13.10 -0.35 17.81
CA TYR A 119 -12.87 -1.74 18.19
C TYR A 119 -11.45 -2.16 17.83
N MET A 120 -11.03 -1.96 16.57
CA MET A 120 -9.69 -2.33 16.11
C MET A 120 -8.58 -1.59 16.87
N ALA A 121 -8.80 -0.33 17.24
CA ALA A 121 -7.85 0.44 18.06
C ALA A 121 -7.74 -0.04 19.51
N ARG A 122 -8.75 -0.74 20.05
CA ARG A 122 -8.81 -1.16 21.46
C ARG A 122 -8.47 -2.63 21.67
N GLU A 123 -8.97 -3.49 20.79
CA GLU A 123 -9.08 -4.92 21.06
C GLU A 123 -7.86 -5.73 20.63
N GLN A 124 -6.69 -5.10 20.41
CA GLN A 124 -5.42 -5.79 20.14
C GLN A 124 -5.53 -6.89 19.05
N VAL A 125 -6.33 -6.63 18.01
CA VAL A 125 -6.52 -7.56 16.87
C VAL A 125 -5.15 -7.96 16.30
N ASP A 126 -4.23 -7.02 16.27
CA ASP A 126 -2.88 -7.19 15.74
C ASP A 126 -2.01 -8.14 16.58
N VAL A 127 -2.17 -8.14 17.91
CA VAL A 127 -1.51 -9.11 18.80
C VAL A 127 -2.01 -10.52 18.51
N ARG A 128 -3.32 -10.70 18.28
CA ARG A 128 -3.88 -12.02 17.92
C ARG A 128 -3.43 -12.49 16.54
N LEU A 129 -3.35 -11.60 15.55
CA LEU A 129 -2.78 -11.91 14.24
C LEU A 129 -1.32 -12.35 14.34
N ILE A 130 -0.51 -11.64 15.12
CA ILE A 130 0.89 -12.00 15.38
C ILE A 130 0.99 -13.36 16.07
N ALA A 131 0.16 -13.61 17.10
CA ALA A 131 0.13 -14.88 17.80
C ALA A 131 -0.20 -16.04 16.84
N GLN A 132 -1.19 -15.85 15.97
CA GLN A 132 -1.57 -16.86 14.98
C GLN A 132 -0.47 -17.11 13.93
N ALA A 133 0.17 -16.04 13.43
CA ALA A 133 1.30 -16.13 12.52
C ALA A 133 2.48 -16.89 13.16
N ARG A 134 2.78 -16.61 14.44
CA ARG A 134 3.79 -17.33 15.22
C ARG A 134 3.43 -18.81 15.39
N ALA A 135 2.21 -19.12 15.79
CA ALA A 135 1.73 -20.50 15.95
C ALA A 135 1.77 -21.29 14.64
N SER A 136 1.62 -20.60 13.50
CA SER A 136 1.56 -21.21 12.17
C SER A 136 2.84 -21.03 11.35
N HIS A 137 3.93 -20.56 11.97
CA HIS A 137 5.16 -20.16 11.28
C HIS A 137 5.69 -21.27 10.35
N ALA A 138 5.74 -22.51 10.81
CA ALA A 138 6.24 -23.64 10.01
C ALA A 138 5.40 -23.89 8.73
N LEU A 139 4.08 -23.69 8.82
CA LEU A 139 3.16 -23.78 7.68
C LEU A 139 3.34 -22.60 6.72
N LEU A 140 3.61 -21.41 7.25
CA LEU A 140 3.75 -20.17 6.47
C LEU A 140 5.12 -20.04 5.81
N ALA A 141 6.17 -20.67 6.36
CA ALA A 141 7.55 -20.48 5.93
C ALA A 141 7.80 -20.62 4.41
N PRO A 142 7.27 -21.64 3.70
CA PRO A 142 7.46 -21.74 2.24
C PRO A 142 6.82 -20.58 1.46
N HIS A 143 5.72 -20.04 1.97
CA HIS A 143 5.01 -18.91 1.36
C HIS A 143 5.73 -17.59 1.64
N VAL A 144 6.29 -17.44 2.83
CA VAL A 144 7.13 -16.30 3.21
C VAL A 144 8.39 -16.24 2.35
N GLU A 145 9.05 -17.38 2.12
CA GLU A 145 10.23 -17.45 1.25
C GLU A 145 9.90 -17.02 -0.19
N ARG A 146 8.79 -17.54 -0.75
CA ARG A 146 8.27 -17.12 -2.06
C ARG A 146 7.92 -15.64 -2.10
N ALA A 147 7.26 -15.13 -1.05
CA ALA A 147 6.91 -13.71 -0.94
C ALA A 147 8.15 -12.82 -0.92
N ALA A 148 9.18 -13.22 -0.16
CA ALA A 148 10.44 -12.51 -0.08
C ALA A 148 11.18 -12.49 -1.43
N ALA A 149 11.08 -13.56 -2.22
CA ALA A 149 11.60 -13.58 -3.59
C ALA A 149 10.89 -12.56 -4.49
N ILE A 150 9.54 -12.53 -4.47
CA ILE A 150 8.75 -11.54 -5.22
C ILE A 150 9.12 -10.11 -4.79
N CYS A 151 9.28 -9.87 -3.48
CA CYS A 151 9.67 -8.55 -2.97
C CYS A 151 11.04 -8.13 -3.48
N ARG A 152 12.05 -9.03 -3.45
CA ARG A 152 13.38 -8.77 -4.00
C ARG A 152 13.35 -8.47 -5.49
N GLU A 153 12.67 -9.30 -6.28
CA GLU A 153 12.54 -9.10 -7.73
C GLU A 153 11.91 -7.75 -8.06
N ARG A 154 10.86 -7.36 -7.32
CA ARG A 154 10.21 -6.06 -7.48
C ARG A 154 11.16 -4.91 -7.13
N ASP A 155 11.88 -5.02 -6.02
CA ASP A 155 12.78 -3.96 -5.56
C ASP A 155 13.99 -3.82 -6.50
N GLU A 156 14.50 -4.93 -7.05
CA GLU A 156 15.50 -4.94 -8.11
C GLU A 156 14.98 -4.28 -9.41
N LEU A 157 13.74 -4.58 -9.82
CA LEU A 157 13.11 -3.95 -10.97
C LEU A 157 13.00 -2.44 -10.77
N ARG A 158 12.49 -2.00 -9.62
CA ARG A 158 12.39 -0.56 -9.26
C ARG A 158 13.75 0.12 -9.25
N ALA A 159 14.78 -0.54 -8.73
CA ALA A 159 16.14 -0.01 -8.74
C ALA A 159 16.68 0.16 -10.17
N ARG A 160 16.43 -0.81 -11.06
CA ARG A 160 16.81 -0.73 -12.49
C ARG A 160 16.06 0.38 -13.21
N GLU A 161 14.75 0.53 -12.96
CA GLU A 161 13.94 1.61 -13.52
C GLU A 161 14.42 2.99 -13.05
N ALA A 162 14.73 3.13 -11.76
CA ALA A 162 15.27 4.37 -11.20
C ALA A 162 16.64 4.72 -11.77
N GLU A 163 17.51 3.73 -11.97
CA GLU A 163 18.82 3.95 -12.59
C GLU A 163 18.70 4.27 -14.08
N ALA A 164 17.80 3.61 -14.81
CA ALA A 164 17.51 3.92 -16.21
C ALA A 164 16.96 5.35 -16.37
N GLU A 165 16.07 5.77 -15.48
CA GLU A 165 15.52 7.13 -15.47
C GLU A 165 16.60 8.17 -15.15
N ARG A 166 17.47 7.88 -14.18
CA ARG A 166 18.61 8.74 -13.86
C ARG A 166 19.55 8.87 -15.06
N ALA A 167 19.89 7.77 -15.72
CA ALA A 167 20.74 7.77 -16.91
C ALA A 167 20.09 8.54 -18.07
N ARG A 168 18.76 8.42 -18.26
CA ARG A 168 18.00 9.19 -19.25
C ARG A 168 18.08 10.69 -18.98
N LEU A 169 17.83 11.12 -17.75
CA LEU A 169 17.90 12.53 -17.36
C LEU A 169 19.32 13.07 -17.51
N GLU A 170 20.33 12.31 -17.10
CA GLU A 170 21.73 12.69 -17.22
C GLU A 170 22.18 12.84 -18.69
N ALA A 171 21.73 11.95 -19.58
CA ALA A 171 21.98 12.07 -21.01
C ALA A 171 21.35 13.32 -21.64
N ALA A 172 20.29 13.86 -21.03
CA ALA A 172 19.63 15.09 -21.43
C ALA A 172 20.10 16.33 -20.63
N ARG A 173 21.17 16.22 -19.84
CA ARG A 173 21.70 17.32 -19.03
C ARG A 173 21.97 18.57 -19.86
N ASP A 174 22.54 18.41 -21.06
CA ASP A 174 22.94 19.53 -21.91
C ASP A 174 21.75 20.25 -22.56
N SER A 175 20.60 19.58 -22.68
CA SER A 175 19.35 20.19 -23.13
C SER A 175 18.49 20.72 -21.97
N ALA A 176 18.90 20.48 -20.73
CA ALA A 176 18.14 20.88 -19.55
C ALA A 176 18.19 22.39 -19.35
N ARG A 177 17.01 23.02 -19.32
CA ARG A 177 16.89 24.45 -19.02
C ARG A 177 17.03 24.69 -17.52
N THR A 178 17.75 25.74 -17.13
CA THR A 178 17.87 26.07 -15.71
C THR A 178 16.52 26.54 -15.19
N TRP A 179 16.00 25.87 -14.16
CA TRP A 179 14.74 26.29 -13.55
C TRP A 179 14.91 27.63 -12.86
N THR A 180 14.03 28.57 -13.21
CA THR A 180 13.83 29.82 -12.49
C THR A 180 12.33 30.12 -12.41
N LEU A 181 11.93 30.96 -11.46
CA LEU A 181 10.53 31.38 -11.31
C LEU A 181 9.96 32.07 -12.56
N ARG A 182 10.82 32.69 -13.39
CA ARG A 182 10.41 33.44 -14.59
C ARG A 182 10.17 32.56 -15.81
N GLU A 183 10.83 31.41 -15.86
CA GLU A 183 10.73 30.53 -17.02
C GLU A 183 9.41 29.79 -17.04
N ARG A 184 8.85 29.62 -18.24
CA ARG A 184 7.72 28.73 -18.48
C ARG A 184 8.23 27.40 -18.99
N PHE A 185 7.57 26.35 -18.53
CA PHE A 185 7.90 24.98 -18.88
C PHE A 185 6.67 24.25 -19.40
N ALA A 186 6.87 23.37 -20.38
CA ALA A 186 5.86 22.48 -20.93
C ALA A 186 6.09 21.02 -20.46
N VAL A 187 5.06 20.19 -20.56
CA VAL A 187 5.16 18.75 -20.27
C VAL A 187 6.19 18.10 -21.22
N GLY A 188 7.05 17.26 -20.68
CA GLY A 188 8.15 16.59 -21.38
C GLY A 188 9.46 17.40 -21.42
N GLU A 189 9.45 18.67 -21.00
CA GLU A 189 10.70 19.43 -20.90
C GLU A 189 11.53 18.97 -19.71
N ILE A 190 12.85 18.97 -19.91
CA ILE A 190 13.84 18.67 -18.87
C ILE A 190 14.40 19.98 -18.33
N LEU A 191 14.48 20.05 -17.01
CA LEU A 191 14.97 21.21 -16.29
C LEU A 191 16.04 20.82 -15.28
N SER A 192 16.88 21.78 -14.93
CA SER A 192 17.89 21.67 -13.87
C SER A 192 17.50 22.58 -12.71
N HIS A 193 17.27 21.99 -11.53
CA HIS A 193 16.90 22.71 -10.31
C HIS A 193 18.04 22.67 -9.29
N ALA A 194 18.46 23.82 -8.77
CA ALA A 194 19.63 23.94 -7.90
C ALA A 194 19.62 22.99 -6.67
N LYS A 195 18.45 22.73 -6.08
CA LYS A 195 18.30 21.84 -4.91
C LYS A 195 18.06 20.37 -5.27
N PHE A 196 17.43 20.10 -6.40
CA PHE A 196 16.85 18.78 -6.69
C PHE A 196 17.53 18.09 -7.89
N GLY A 197 18.43 18.79 -8.58
CA GLY A 197 19.09 18.30 -9.77
C GLY A 197 18.19 18.32 -11.00
N LEU A 198 18.42 17.39 -11.91
CA LEU A 198 17.67 17.25 -13.16
C LEU A 198 16.30 16.63 -12.91
N GLY A 199 15.29 17.14 -13.62
CA GLY A 199 13.95 16.59 -13.60
C GLY A 199 13.17 16.87 -14.89
N GLU A 200 12.16 16.05 -15.15
CA GLU A 200 11.25 16.18 -16.28
C GLU A 200 9.89 16.68 -15.82
N VAL A 201 9.31 17.61 -16.56
CA VAL A 201 7.96 18.12 -16.30
C VAL A 201 6.94 17.08 -16.76
N ILE A 202 6.18 16.53 -15.83
CA ILE A 202 5.21 15.46 -16.10
C ILE A 202 3.77 15.96 -16.19
N ALA A 203 3.46 17.11 -15.60
CA ALA A 203 2.14 17.72 -15.66
C ALA A 203 2.16 19.23 -15.38
N LEU A 204 1.12 19.92 -15.84
CA LEU A 204 0.81 21.30 -15.46
C LEU A 204 -0.22 21.28 -14.32
N ALA A 205 0.07 22.00 -13.22
CA ALA A 205 -0.79 22.07 -12.04
C ALA A 205 -1.26 23.52 -11.84
N GLY A 206 -2.37 23.89 -12.49
CA GLY A 206 -3.03 25.17 -12.24
C GLY A 206 -2.27 26.41 -12.70
N GLY A 207 -1.96 26.51 -14.01
CA GLY A 207 -1.53 27.75 -14.70
C GLY A 207 -0.16 28.33 -14.35
N ASP A 208 0.24 28.29 -13.08
CA ASP A 208 1.49 28.83 -12.53
C ASP A 208 2.35 27.78 -11.80
N LYS A 209 1.97 26.49 -11.86
CA LYS A 209 2.77 25.38 -11.33
C LYS A 209 2.92 24.24 -12.31
N ILE A 210 4.01 23.51 -12.13
CA ILE A 210 4.38 22.28 -12.83
C ILE A 210 4.63 21.18 -11.82
N GLN A 211 4.30 19.94 -12.19
CA GLN A 211 4.77 18.74 -11.49
C GLN A 211 5.99 18.21 -12.22
N VAL A 212 7.07 18.02 -11.48
CA VAL A 212 8.38 17.62 -12.01
C VAL A 212 8.80 16.33 -11.33
N ARG A 213 9.13 15.31 -12.13
CA ARG A 213 9.74 14.07 -11.65
C ARG A 213 11.26 14.22 -11.69
N PHE A 214 11.90 14.04 -10.55
CA PHE A 214 13.37 14.14 -10.43
C PHE A 214 14.04 12.77 -10.50
N ALA A 215 15.37 12.76 -10.65
CA ALA A 215 16.19 11.54 -10.71
C ALA A 215 16.16 10.68 -9.42
N ASP A 216 15.65 11.22 -8.31
CA ASP A 216 15.36 10.47 -7.08
C ASP A 216 13.99 9.75 -7.12
N GLY A 217 13.25 9.89 -8.23
CA GLY A 217 11.90 9.36 -8.41
C GLY A 217 10.81 10.23 -7.78
N ALA A 218 11.16 11.25 -7.01
CA ALA A 218 10.18 12.10 -6.33
C ALA A 218 9.50 13.05 -7.32
N VAL A 219 8.18 13.14 -7.22
CA VAL A 219 7.39 14.16 -7.92
C VAL A 219 7.24 15.36 -7.02
N ARG A 220 7.67 16.54 -7.48
CA ARG A 220 7.54 17.79 -6.72
C ARG A 220 6.78 18.81 -7.55
N THR A 221 5.98 19.63 -6.88
CA THR A 221 5.28 20.75 -7.51
C THR A 221 6.15 22.00 -7.40
N LEU A 222 6.50 22.62 -8.53
CA LEU A 222 7.26 23.86 -8.60
C LEU A 222 6.41 24.97 -9.22
N ALA A 223 6.59 26.21 -8.76
CA ALA A 223 6.03 27.37 -9.45
C ALA A 223 6.86 27.71 -10.70
N HIS A 224 6.22 28.29 -11.72
CA HIS A 224 6.89 28.73 -12.95
C HIS A 224 6.17 29.94 -13.59
N GLY A 225 6.82 30.64 -14.52
CA GLY A 225 6.23 31.70 -15.35
C GLY A 225 5.74 32.96 -14.61
N ARG A 226 6.37 33.33 -13.48
CA ARG A 226 6.08 34.52 -12.67
C ARG A 226 6.97 35.71 -12.99
#